data_AF-A0A845S245-F1
#
_entry.id   AF-A0A845S245-F1
#
_cell.length_a   1.000
_cell.length_b   1.000
_cell.length_c   1.000
_cell.angle_alpha   90.00
_cell.angle_beta   90.00
_cell.angle_gamma   90.00
#
_symmetry.space_group_name_H-M   'P 1'
#
loop_
_entity.id
_entity.type
_entity.pdbx_description
1 polymer ?
#
loop_
_entity_poly.entity_id
_entity_poly.type
_entity_poly.pdbx_seq_one_letter_code
_entity_poly.pdbx_strand_id
1 'polypeptide(L)'
;MNDNLNISEIVSKSFSYIFKDIKKIFRESFFTVLFLTIIFNGLYFLVLGNIATKFTFFIIFALMGLVISTIGYKVHRDILLNQTVFNPLFKMFDFTNIRYLFYSTLISSLALSPVFLKYYLDRNGISTLFGADSRYVVLLLIPTIYLAFKLILILPKISLNKSI
;
A
#
# COMPACT_ATOMS: atom_id res chain seq x y z
N MET A 1 -12.65 9.19 24.86
CA MET A 1 -13.04 9.33 23.44
C MET A 1 -13.18 7.90 22.91
N ASN A 2 -14.36 7.46 22.49
CA ASN A 2 -14.67 6.03 22.32
C ASN A 2 -13.65 5.33 21.40
N ASP A 3 -12.81 4.45 21.95
CA ASP A 3 -11.62 3.91 21.28
C ASP A 3 -11.92 2.78 20.29
N ASN A 4 -13.20 2.44 20.13
CA ASN A 4 -13.67 1.46 19.16
C ASN A 4 -14.25 2.16 17.92
N LEU A 5 -13.39 2.58 16.99
CA LEU A 5 -13.83 2.89 15.63
C LEU A 5 -14.46 1.65 15.02
N ASN A 6 -15.78 1.67 14.85
CA ASN A 6 -16.52 0.57 14.26
C ASN A 6 -16.18 0.46 12.77
N ILE A 7 -15.99 -0.76 12.27
CA ILE A 7 -15.67 -1.02 10.86
C ILE A 7 -16.72 -0.38 9.93
N SER A 8 -18.00 -0.45 10.30
CA SER A 8 -19.09 0.19 9.53
C SER A 8 -18.92 1.70 9.40
N GLU A 9 -18.45 2.36 10.46
CA GLU A 9 -18.20 3.80 10.47
C GLU A 9 -16.99 4.16 9.60
N ILE A 10 -15.92 3.36 9.64
CA ILE A 10 -14.74 3.53 8.76
C ILE A 10 -15.15 3.41 7.29
N VAL A 11 -15.94 2.39 6.93
CA VAL A 11 -16.40 2.18 5.55
C VAL A 11 -17.29 3.33 5.09
N SER A 12 -18.26 3.74 5.91
CA SER A 12 -19.17 4.84 5.57
C SER A 12 -18.43 6.17 5.39
N LYS A 13 -17.49 6.49 6.29
CA LYS A 13 -16.68 7.72 6.19
C LYS A 13 -15.77 7.69 4.97
N SER A 14 -15.15 6.55 4.68
CA SER A 14 -14.30 6.36 3.50
C SER A 14 -15.08 6.56 2.20
N PHE A 15 -16.29 6.00 2.11
CA PHE A 15 -17.14 6.16 0.93
C PHE A 15 -17.59 7.61 0.76
N SER A 16 -18.05 8.26 1.84
CA SER A 16 -18.43 9.68 1.80
C SER A 16 -17.28 10.60 1.38
N TYR A 17 -16.06 10.33 1.86
CA TYR A 17 -14.87 11.13 1.56
C TYR A 17 -14.55 11.18 0.06
N ILE A 18 -14.69 10.07 -0.68
CA ILE A 18 -14.42 10.00 -2.12
C ILE A 18 -15.29 10.99 -2.91
N PHE A 19 -16.56 11.13 -2.52
CA PHE A 19 -17.52 11.96 -3.25
C PHE A 19 -17.62 13.40 -2.76
N LYS A 20 -17.11 13.71 -1.56
CA LYS A 20 -17.31 15.01 -0.93
C LYS A 20 -16.49 16.14 -1.56
N ASP A 21 -15.28 15.85 -2.07
CA ASP A 21 -14.31 16.90 -2.42
C ASP A 21 -13.35 16.51 -3.57
N ILE A 22 -13.83 15.80 -4.60
CA ILE A 22 -12.97 15.24 -5.66
C ILE A 22 -12.08 16.27 -6.37
N LYS A 23 -12.58 17.50 -6.58
CA LYS A 23 -11.83 18.61 -7.21
C LYS A 23 -10.67 19.08 -6.31
N LYS A 24 -10.89 19.14 -5.00
CA LYS A 24 -9.86 19.52 -4.03
C LYS A 24 -8.81 18.43 -3.90
N ILE A 25 -9.25 17.16 -3.80
CA ILE A 25 -8.37 15.99 -3.74
C ILE A 25 -7.46 15.95 -4.97
N PHE A 26 -8.03 16.08 -6.18
CA PHE A 26 -7.25 16.09 -7.41
C PHE A 26 -6.19 17.20 -7.43
N ARG A 27 -6.56 18.43 -7.05
CA ARG A 27 -5.63 19.57 -7.01
C ARG A 27 -4.50 19.38 -6.00
N GLU A 28 -4.81 18.85 -4.81
CA GLU A 28 -3.80 18.61 -3.77
C GLU A 28 -2.87 17.43 -4.11
N SER A 29 -3.39 16.41 -4.78
CA SER A 29 -2.61 15.23 -5.17
C SER A 29 -1.80 15.41 -6.44
N PHE A 30 -2.09 16.44 -7.26
CA PHE A 30 -1.47 16.64 -8.58
C PHE A 30 0.07 16.62 -8.52
N PHE A 31 0.67 17.42 -7.65
CA PHE A 31 2.14 17.48 -7.54
C PHE A 31 2.75 16.17 -7.06
N THR A 32 2.08 15.44 -6.17
CA THR A 32 2.55 14.14 -5.71
C THR A 32 2.49 13.09 -6.82
N VAL A 33 1.42 13.08 -7.62
CA VAL A 33 1.27 12.19 -8.78
C VAL A 33 2.29 12.54 -9.87
N LEU A 34 2.50 13.82 -10.14
CA LEU A 34 3.54 14.30 -11.06
C LEU A 34 4.93 13.84 -10.62
N PHE A 35 5.26 13.99 -9.34
CA PHE A 35 6.52 13.53 -8.77
C PHE A 35 6.70 12.01 -8.91
N LEU A 36 5.66 11.22 -8.61
CA LEU A 36 5.67 9.77 -8.82
C LEU A 36 5.93 9.41 -10.29
N THR A 37 5.29 10.13 -11.21
CA THR A 37 5.41 9.93 -12.66
C THR A 37 6.84 10.21 -13.13
N ILE A 38 7.47 11.28 -12.62
CA ILE A 38 8.87 11.61 -12.91
C ILE A 38 9.79 10.50 -12.41
N ILE A 39 9.59 9.99 -11.18
CA ILE A 39 10.39 8.89 -10.63
C ILE A 39 10.25 7.63 -11.48
N PHE A 40 9.02 7.27 -11.87
CA PHE A 40 8.76 6.09 -12.71
C PHE A 40 9.43 6.19 -14.08
N ASN A 41 9.30 7.34 -14.75
CA ASN A 41 9.93 7.54 -16.05
C ASN A 41 11.45 7.60 -15.93
N GLY A 42 11.98 8.18 -14.86
CA GLY A 42 13.42 8.17 -14.56
C GLY A 42 13.94 6.74 -14.38
N LEU A 43 13.22 5.90 -13.62
CA LEU A 43 13.56 4.48 -13.50
C LEU A 43 13.52 3.79 -14.86
N TYR A 44 12.45 3.97 -15.62
CA TYR A 44 12.30 3.35 -16.95
C TYR A 44 13.46 3.69 -17.88
N PHE A 45 13.87 4.97 -17.90
CA PHE A 45 15.04 5.41 -18.65
C PHE A 45 16.34 4.73 -18.19
N LEU A 46 16.58 4.67 -16.88
CA LEU A 46 17.77 4.02 -16.31
C LEU A 46 17.83 2.52 -16.66
N VAL A 47 16.67 1.86 -16.73
CA VAL A 47 16.56 0.45 -17.13
C VAL A 47 16.86 0.27 -18.61
N LEU A 48 16.26 1.08 -19.48
CA LEU A 48 16.51 1.03 -20.92
C LEU A 48 17.99 1.29 -21.25
N GLY A 49 18.63 2.20 -20.53
CA GLY A 49 20.05 2.49 -20.69
C GLY A 49 21.00 1.45 -20.11
N ASN A 50 20.49 0.36 -19.49
CA ASN A 50 21.28 -0.61 -18.70
C ASN A 50 22.14 0.05 -17.60
N ILE A 51 21.76 1.23 -17.13
CA ILE A 51 22.44 1.97 -16.04
C ILE A 51 21.89 1.51 -14.69
N ALA A 52 20.62 1.11 -14.64
CA ALA A 52 19.97 0.66 -13.42
C ALA A 52 20.59 -0.65 -12.90
N THR A 53 21.23 -0.57 -11.73
CA THR A 53 21.66 -1.75 -10.99
C THR A 53 20.51 -2.30 -10.13
N LYS A 54 20.64 -3.53 -9.63
CA LYS A 54 19.71 -4.09 -8.62
C LYS A 54 19.54 -3.16 -7.42
N PHE A 55 20.61 -2.45 -7.04
CA PHE A 55 20.61 -1.47 -5.96
C PHE A 55 19.82 -0.20 -6.32
N THR A 56 19.95 0.29 -7.56
CA THR A 56 19.16 1.41 -8.10
C THR A 56 17.67 1.11 -8.07
N PHE A 57 17.28 -0.08 -8.51
CA PHE A 57 15.89 -0.55 -8.42
C PHE A 57 15.39 -0.54 -6.98
N PHE A 58 16.16 -1.08 -6.05
CA PHE A 58 15.78 -1.13 -4.64
C PHE A 58 15.53 0.25 -4.05
N ILE A 59 16.44 1.21 -4.27
CA ILE A 59 16.31 2.58 -3.76
C ILE A 59 15.06 3.25 -4.32
N ILE A 60 14.85 3.16 -5.63
CA ILE A 60 13.70 3.82 -6.27
C ILE A 60 12.39 3.20 -5.77
N PHE A 61 12.34 1.88 -5.64
CA PHE A 61 11.16 1.18 -5.13
C PHE A 61 10.86 1.57 -3.67
N ALA A 62 11.88 1.68 -2.82
CA ALA A 62 11.74 2.14 -1.44
C ALA A 62 11.21 3.58 -1.37
N LEU A 63 11.76 4.48 -2.19
CA LEU A 63 11.35 5.88 -2.24
C LEU A 63 9.90 6.04 -2.73
N MET A 64 9.51 5.27 -3.75
CA MET A 64 8.11 5.20 -4.20
C MET A 64 7.18 4.68 -3.11
N GLY A 65 7.58 3.62 -2.41
CA GLY A 65 6.83 3.09 -1.27
C GLY A 65 6.58 4.15 -0.20
N LEU A 66 7.60 4.93 0.16
CA LEU A 66 7.48 6.02 1.13
C LEU A 66 6.49 7.10 0.69
N VAL A 67 6.53 7.52 -0.58
CA VAL A 67 5.59 8.52 -1.12
C VAL A 67 4.16 7.98 -1.09
N ILE A 68 3.93 6.75 -1.59
CA ILE A 68 2.61 6.10 -1.61
C ILE A 68 2.06 5.94 -0.19
N SER A 69 2.89 5.49 0.75
CA SER A 69 2.54 5.37 2.16
C SER A 69 2.08 6.71 2.73
N THR A 70 2.75 7.81 2.39
CA THR A 70 2.40 9.12 2.94
C THR A 70 1.06 9.61 2.43
N ILE A 71 0.72 9.29 1.17
CA ILE A 71 -0.61 9.55 0.61
C ILE A 71 -1.66 8.75 1.37
N GLY A 72 -1.46 7.44 1.54
CA GLY A 72 -2.40 6.57 2.26
C GLY A 72 -2.60 7.01 3.71
N TYR A 73 -1.51 7.34 4.39
CA TYR A 73 -1.51 7.89 5.74
C TYR A 73 -2.32 9.20 5.84
N LYS A 74 -2.09 10.16 4.91
CA LYS A 74 -2.84 11.42 4.85
C LYS A 74 -4.33 11.15 4.66
N VAL A 75 -4.68 10.35 3.66
CA VAL A 75 -6.08 10.03 3.32
C VAL A 75 -6.80 9.39 4.50
N HIS A 76 -6.19 8.41 5.19
CA HIS A 76 -6.83 7.79 6.35
C HIS A 76 -7.00 8.74 7.54
N ARG A 77 -6.08 9.68 7.75
CA ARG A 77 -6.25 10.71 8.79
C ARG A 77 -7.31 11.74 8.43
N ASP A 78 -7.39 12.14 7.17
CA ASP A 78 -8.45 13.02 6.69
C ASP A 78 -9.83 12.36 6.89
N ILE A 79 -9.98 11.08 6.51
CA ILE A 79 -11.22 10.30 6.66
C ILE A 79 -11.65 10.18 8.14
N LEU A 80 -10.70 9.90 9.04
CA LEU A 80 -11.03 9.59 10.43
C LEU A 80 -11.11 10.80 11.35
N LEU A 81 -10.23 11.79 11.16
CA LEU A 81 -10.07 12.92 12.07
C LEU A 81 -10.50 14.26 11.47
N ASN A 82 -10.86 14.33 10.18
CA ASN A 82 -11.06 15.60 9.47
C ASN A 82 -9.87 16.57 9.61
N GLN A 83 -8.67 16.05 9.86
CA GLN A 83 -7.46 16.85 10.01
C GLN A 83 -6.71 16.84 8.70
N THR A 84 -6.60 17.98 8.01
CA THR A 84 -5.78 18.16 6.81
C THR A 84 -4.31 18.08 7.17
N VAL A 85 -3.81 16.86 7.16
CA VAL A 85 -2.47 16.51 7.60
C VAL A 85 -1.53 16.78 6.43
N PHE A 86 -1.11 18.06 6.32
CA PHE A 86 0.12 18.58 5.70
C PHE A 86 0.51 18.09 4.28
N ASN A 87 1.61 18.64 3.73
CA ASN A 87 2.12 18.23 2.42
C ASN A 87 2.85 16.87 2.55
N PRO A 88 2.45 15.82 1.79
CA PRO A 88 3.03 14.48 1.89
C PRO A 88 4.55 14.42 1.77
N LEU A 89 5.16 15.29 0.97
CA LEU A 89 6.60 15.25 0.73
C LEU A 89 7.43 15.57 1.98
N PHE A 90 6.94 16.44 2.87
CA PHE A 90 7.67 16.82 4.09
C PHE A 90 7.66 15.74 5.18
N LYS A 91 6.80 14.74 5.02
CA LYS A 91 6.45 13.77 6.07
C LYS A 91 6.77 12.34 5.69
N MET A 92 7.41 12.15 4.54
CA MET A 92 7.74 10.83 4.02
C MET A 92 8.70 10.05 4.93
N PHE A 93 9.55 10.73 5.69
CA PHE A 93 10.50 10.09 6.62
C PHE A 93 10.03 10.07 8.08
N ASP A 94 8.82 10.54 8.39
CA ASP A 94 8.29 10.44 9.76
C ASP A 94 8.19 8.96 10.17
N PHE A 95 8.54 8.67 11.43
CA PHE A 95 8.45 7.32 11.99
C PHE A 95 7.05 6.70 11.82
N THR A 96 6.00 7.51 11.97
CA THR A 96 4.61 7.07 11.76
C THR A 96 4.34 6.66 10.32
N ASN A 97 4.92 7.37 9.34
CA ASN A 97 4.80 7.01 7.93
C ASN A 97 5.60 5.75 7.61
N ILE A 98 6.82 5.61 8.12
CA ILE A 98 7.63 4.39 7.96
C ILE A 98 6.90 3.17 8.54
N ARG A 99 6.30 3.33 9.73
CA ARG A 99 5.49 2.28 10.35
C ARG A 99 4.27 1.93 9.50
N TYR A 100 3.57 2.95 8.97
CA TYR A 100 2.45 2.75 8.05
C TYR A 100 2.87 1.99 6.78
N LEU A 101 3.99 2.38 6.17
CA LEU A 101 4.58 1.70 5.02
C LEU A 101 4.86 0.23 5.35
N PHE A 102 5.50 -0.05 6.48
CA PHE A 102 5.82 -1.41 6.90
C PHE A 102 4.56 -2.29 7.02
N TYR A 103 3.53 -1.84 7.74
CA TYR A 103 2.29 -2.60 7.88
C TYR A 103 1.53 -2.74 6.56
N SER A 104 1.48 -1.69 5.74
CA SER A 104 0.85 -1.76 4.41
C SER A 104 1.56 -2.76 3.49
N THR A 105 2.88 -2.83 3.57
CA THR A 105 3.71 -3.78 2.81
C THR A 105 3.48 -5.20 3.31
N LEU A 106 3.43 -5.44 4.62
CA LEU A 106 3.12 -6.76 5.19
C LEU A 106 1.75 -7.28 4.73
N ILE A 107 0.73 -6.41 4.75
CA ILE A 107 -0.62 -6.80 4.34
C ILE A 107 -0.67 -7.10 2.84
N SER A 108 0.04 -6.30 2.03
CA SER A 108 0.17 -6.55 0.59
C SER A 108 0.90 -7.86 0.29
N SER A 109 1.97 -8.16 1.05
CA SER A 109 2.70 -9.43 0.95
C SER A 109 1.83 -10.63 1.34
N LEU A 110 0.99 -10.51 2.37
CA LEU A 110 0.01 -11.54 2.73
C LEU A 110 -0.99 -11.77 1.60
N ALA A 111 -1.55 -10.69 1.03
CA ALA A 111 -2.49 -10.78 -0.09
C ALA A 111 -1.88 -11.50 -1.30
N LEU A 112 -0.63 -11.15 -1.65
CA LEU A 112 0.10 -11.71 -2.80
C LEU A 112 0.81 -13.03 -2.52
N SER A 113 0.80 -13.52 -1.29
CA SER A 113 1.53 -14.74 -0.89
C SER A 113 1.22 -15.97 -1.77
N PRO A 114 -0.03 -16.21 -2.24
CA PRO A 114 -0.30 -17.34 -3.13
C PRO A 114 0.37 -17.21 -4.50
N VAL A 115 0.52 -15.99 -5.01
CA VAL A 115 1.20 -15.71 -6.29
C VAL A 115 2.68 -16.00 -6.16
N PHE A 116 3.30 -15.54 -5.07
CA PHE A 116 4.71 -15.81 -4.79
C PHE A 116 4.96 -17.31 -4.61
N LEU A 117 4.06 -18.00 -3.90
CA LEU A 117 4.15 -19.44 -3.71
C LEU A 117 4.06 -20.19 -5.04
N LYS A 118 3.08 -19.85 -5.90
CA LYS A 118 2.99 -20.43 -7.25
C LYS A 118 4.26 -20.20 -8.05
N TYR A 119 4.75 -18.95 -8.09
CA TYR A 119 5.97 -18.62 -8.83
C TYR A 119 7.19 -19.43 -8.35
N TYR A 120 7.34 -19.58 -7.03
CA TYR A 120 8.40 -20.38 -6.43
C TYR A 120 8.31 -21.86 -6.83
N LEU A 121 7.10 -22.44 -6.78
CA LEU A 121 6.86 -23.83 -7.17
C LEU A 121 7.18 -24.10 -8.64
N ASP A 122 6.68 -23.22 -9.53
CA ASP A 122 6.94 -23.32 -10.96
C ASP A 122 8.44 -23.19 -11.27
N ARG A 123 9.16 -22.28 -10.60
CA ARG A 123 10.59 -22.06 -10.82
C ARG A 123 11.46 -23.24 -10.40
N ASN A 124 11.04 -23.98 -9.38
CA ASN A 124 11.77 -25.14 -8.86
C ASN A 124 11.33 -26.47 -9.48
N GLY A 125 10.44 -26.45 -10.49
CA GLY A 125 9.92 -27.66 -11.12
C GLY A 125 9.03 -28.50 -10.20
N ILE A 126 8.52 -27.91 -9.11
CA ILE A 126 7.62 -28.56 -8.17
C ILE A 126 6.19 -28.26 -8.65
N SER A 127 5.75 -28.94 -9.70
CA SER A 127 4.43 -28.73 -10.29
C SER A 127 3.28 -29.16 -9.37
N THR A 128 3.57 -29.91 -8.30
CA THR A 128 2.59 -30.38 -7.33
C THR A 128 3.00 -30.04 -5.90
N LEU A 129 2.15 -29.30 -5.18
CA LEU A 129 2.28 -29.07 -3.74
C LEU A 129 1.15 -29.84 -3.04
N PHE A 130 1.48 -30.73 -2.09
CA PHE A 130 0.51 -31.61 -1.42
C PHE A 130 -0.39 -32.42 -2.39
N GLY A 131 0.15 -32.80 -3.55
CA GLY A 131 -0.59 -33.54 -4.59
C GLY A 131 -1.52 -32.70 -5.45
N ALA A 132 -1.61 -31.38 -5.21
CA ALA A 132 -2.37 -30.44 -6.04
C ALA A 132 -1.46 -29.69 -7.03
N ASP A 133 -1.90 -29.55 -8.28
CA ASP A 133 -1.21 -28.77 -9.32
C ASP A 133 -0.98 -27.32 -8.85
N SER A 134 0.19 -26.76 -9.17
CA SER A 134 0.57 -25.38 -8.84
C SER A 134 -0.44 -24.33 -9.32
N ARG A 135 -1.24 -24.63 -10.36
CA ARG A 135 -2.36 -23.79 -10.83
C ARG A 135 -3.43 -23.60 -9.76
N TYR A 136 -3.71 -24.61 -8.94
CA TYR A 136 -4.73 -24.55 -7.90
C TYR A 136 -4.29 -23.76 -6.66
N VAL A 137 -2.99 -23.48 -6.52
CA VAL A 137 -2.47 -22.59 -5.46
C VAL A 137 -3.07 -21.18 -5.55
N VAL A 138 -3.48 -20.75 -6.75
CA VAL A 138 -4.17 -19.48 -6.98
C VAL A 138 -5.51 -19.42 -6.23
N LEU A 139 -6.16 -20.55 -5.94
CA LEU A 139 -7.40 -20.57 -5.15
C LEU A 139 -7.19 -20.05 -3.72
N LEU A 140 -5.97 -20.13 -3.19
CA LEU A 140 -5.62 -19.53 -1.89
C LEU A 140 -5.68 -17.99 -1.92
N LEU A 141 -5.78 -17.35 -3.08
CA LEU A 141 -6.00 -15.90 -3.17
C LEU A 141 -7.28 -15.46 -2.48
N ILE A 142 -8.36 -16.25 -2.56
CA ILE A 142 -9.65 -15.86 -1.98
C ILE A 142 -9.52 -15.62 -0.46
N PRO A 143 -9.04 -16.60 0.34
CA PRO A 143 -8.89 -16.39 1.77
C PRO A 143 -7.79 -15.37 2.12
N THR A 144 -6.69 -15.29 1.38
CA THR A 144 -5.64 -14.30 1.69
C THR A 144 -6.08 -12.88 1.39
N ILE A 145 -6.83 -12.65 0.30
CA ILE A 145 -7.43 -11.35 -0.03
C ILE A 145 -8.46 -10.97 1.04
N TYR A 146 -9.34 -11.88 1.45
CA TYR A 146 -10.31 -11.62 2.51
C TYR A 146 -9.64 -11.19 3.82
N LEU A 147 -8.59 -11.92 4.22
CA LEU A 147 -7.83 -11.62 5.43
C LEU A 147 -7.09 -10.27 5.31
N ALA A 148 -6.49 -10.00 4.15
CA ALA A 148 -5.84 -8.73 3.87
C ALA A 148 -6.83 -7.55 3.92
N PHE A 149 -8.04 -7.69 3.37
CA PHE A 149 -9.09 -6.68 3.47
C PHE A 149 -9.45 -6.36 4.93
N LYS A 150 -9.57 -7.39 5.77
CA LYS A 150 -9.83 -7.20 7.21
C LYS A 150 -8.70 -6.45 7.91
N LEU A 151 -7.44 -6.75 7.56
CA LEU A 151 -6.28 -6.06 8.10
C LEU A 151 -6.13 -4.63 7.57
N ILE A 152 -6.53 -4.36 6.32
CA ILE A 152 -6.54 -3.01 5.73
C ILE A 152 -7.40 -2.07 6.54
N LEU A 153 -8.55 -2.54 7.05
CA LEU A 153 -9.45 -1.75 7.89
C LEU A 153 -8.83 -1.37 9.27
N ILE A 154 -7.70 -1.97 9.64
CA ILE A 154 -6.93 -1.65 10.85
C ILE A 154 -5.83 -0.61 10.56
N LEU A 155 -5.35 -0.45 9.32
CA LEU A 155 -4.34 0.57 8.96
C LEU A 155 -4.69 1.98 9.45
N PRO A 156 -5.96 2.43 9.37
CA PRO A 156 -6.33 3.74 9.90
C PRO A 156 -6.04 3.88 11.41
N LYS A 157 -6.15 2.81 12.22
CA LYS A 157 -5.76 2.85 13.65
C LYS A 157 -4.26 3.03 13.83
N ILE A 158 -3.46 2.36 13.00
CA ILE A 158 -1.99 2.47 12.97
C ILE A 158 -1.56 3.90 12.63
N SER A 159 -2.31 4.57 11.74
CA SER A 159 -2.10 5.98 11.36
C SER A 159 -2.37 6.98 12.51
N LEU A 160 -3.17 6.57 13.50
CA LEU A 160 -3.53 7.40 14.66
C LEU A 160 -2.60 7.23 15.85
N ASN A 161 -1.62 6.34 15.76
CA ASN A 161 -0.75 5.95 16.88
C ASN A 161 -1.52 5.50 18.13
N LYS A 162 -2.74 4.99 17.94
CA LYS A 162 -3.52 4.34 18.99
C LYS A 162 -3.06 2.89 19.12
N SER A 163 -3.01 2.37 20.35
CA SER A 163 -2.78 0.95 20.59
C SER A 163 -3.84 0.12 19.84
N ILE A 164 -3.39 -0.91 19.14
CA ILE A 164 -4.24 -1.90 18.47
C ILE A 164 -4.93 -2.75 19.51
#